data_AF-A0A817PD85-F1
#
_entry.id   AF-A0A817PD85-F1
#
_cell.length_a   1.000
_cell.length_b   1.000
_cell.length_c   1.000
_cell.angle_alpha   90.00
_cell.angle_beta   90.00
_cell.angle_gamma   90.00
#
_symmetry.space_group_name_H-M   'P 1'
#
loop_
_entity.id
_entity.type
_entity.pdbx_description
1 polymer ?
#
loop_
_entity_poly.entity_id
_entity_poly.type
_entity_poly.pdbx_seq_one_letter_code
_entity_poly.pdbx_strand_id
1 'polypeptide(L)'
;NRSPQEVLEYFNQLEMEDYARAGNHVKETVTIDEGSLDGFQHTMEPLLRSLGLMTTLKKGIIHLLKPFTICSKGDVLTPEQAKLLKLFQRPLAQFKIKVKAHWNKQNEQVQIFELHDEDDEQQDDDQQAEENDEEIIEQDDEN
;
A
#
# COMPACT_ATOMS: atom_id res chain seq x y z
N ASN A 1 9.05 -37.20 9.09
CA ASN A 1 8.05 -36.11 9.11
C ASN A 1 8.58 -35.00 9.99
N ARG A 2 8.48 -33.73 9.57
CA ARG A 2 8.77 -32.57 10.42
C ARG A 2 7.70 -32.41 11.49
N SER A 3 8.02 -31.77 12.60
CA SER A 3 7.03 -31.53 13.65
C SER A 3 6.05 -30.42 13.24
N PRO A 4 4.81 -30.41 13.77
CA PRO A 4 3.86 -29.32 13.49
C PRO A 4 4.42 -27.94 13.85
N GLN A 5 5.18 -27.84 14.95
CA GLN A 5 5.80 -26.59 15.39
C GLN A 5 6.85 -26.08 14.39
N GLU A 6 7.70 -26.96 13.88
CA GLU A 6 8.70 -26.58 12.85
C GLU A 6 8.04 -26.09 11.56
N VAL A 7 6.90 -26.68 11.19
CA VAL A 7 6.15 -26.27 9.99
C VAL A 7 5.48 -24.91 10.19
N LEU A 8 4.90 -24.66 11.38
CA LEU A 8 4.31 -23.37 11.72
C LEU A 8 5.37 -22.26 11.71
N GLU A 9 6.50 -22.48 12.38
CA GLU A 9 7.58 -21.51 12.43
C GLU A 9 8.10 -21.17 11.03
N TYR A 10 8.25 -22.19 10.18
CA TYR A 10 8.66 -21.99 8.79
C TYR A 10 7.69 -21.08 8.02
N PHE A 11 6.38 -21.32 8.11
CA PHE A 11 5.38 -20.52 7.37
C PHE A 11 5.16 -19.13 7.98
N ASN A 12 5.33 -18.97 9.29
CA ASN A 12 5.27 -17.65 9.94
C ASN A 12 6.41 -16.73 9.49
N GLN A 13 7.60 -17.30 9.23
CA GLN A 13 8.75 -16.55 8.71
C GLN A 13 8.74 -16.40 7.17
N LEU A 14 7.89 -17.16 6.48
CA LEU A 14 7.84 -17.15 5.03
C LEU A 14 7.01 -15.97 4.53
N GLU A 15 7.72 -14.91 4.14
CA GLU A 15 7.15 -13.72 3.53
C GLU A 15 7.77 -13.49 2.15
N MET A 16 6.94 -13.14 1.17
CA MET A 16 7.38 -12.76 -0.17
C MET A 16 6.74 -11.44 -0.57
N GLU A 17 7.52 -10.56 -1.18
CA GLU A 17 6.99 -9.33 -1.77
C GLU A 17 5.99 -9.65 -2.88
N ASP A 18 4.84 -8.98 -2.88
CA ASP A 18 3.82 -9.07 -3.91
C ASP A 18 3.30 -7.69 -4.27
N TYR A 19 2.67 -7.58 -5.44
CA TYR A 19 2.04 -6.34 -5.86
C TYR A 19 0.64 -6.23 -5.25
N ALA A 20 0.41 -5.13 -4.55
CA ALA A 20 -0.89 -4.81 -4.00
C ALA A 20 -1.96 -4.71 -5.12
N ARG A 21 -3.17 -5.16 -4.81
CA ARG A 21 -4.28 -5.23 -5.76
C ARG A 21 -5.23 -4.07 -5.49
N ALA A 22 -6.12 -3.81 -6.44
CA ALA A 22 -7.20 -2.87 -6.20
C ALA A 22 -8.03 -3.32 -4.98
N GLY A 23 -8.38 -2.37 -4.11
CA GLY A 23 -9.05 -2.64 -2.85
C GLY A 23 -8.13 -2.89 -1.65
N ASN A 24 -6.82 -3.07 -1.84
CA ASN A 24 -5.88 -3.11 -0.72
C ASN A 24 -5.69 -1.71 -0.12
N HIS A 25 -5.57 -1.63 1.20
CA HIS A 25 -5.14 -0.42 1.89
C HIS A 25 -3.64 -0.16 1.65
N VAL A 26 -3.30 1.12 1.45
CA VAL A 26 -1.95 1.56 1.16
C VAL A 26 -1.15 1.72 2.46
N LYS A 27 -0.07 0.96 2.59
CA LYS A 27 0.81 1.00 3.78
C LYS A 27 1.77 2.20 3.80
N GLU A 28 2.12 2.73 2.64
CA GLU A 28 3.04 3.86 2.49
C GLU A 28 2.73 4.72 1.25
N THR A 29 3.04 6.00 1.32
CA THR A 29 2.89 6.92 0.18
C THR A 29 3.98 6.68 -0.86
N VAL A 30 3.60 6.47 -2.11
CA VAL A 30 4.54 6.28 -3.23
C VAL A 30 4.45 7.45 -4.20
N THR A 31 5.55 8.17 -4.36
CA THR A 31 5.69 9.27 -5.34
C THR A 31 6.83 8.97 -6.30
N ILE A 32 6.65 9.33 -7.57
CA ILE A 32 7.68 9.30 -8.61
C ILE A 32 8.07 10.73 -8.98
N ASP A 33 9.37 10.98 -9.08
CA ASP A 33 9.90 12.30 -9.42
C ASP A 33 9.73 12.63 -10.91
N GLU A 34 9.71 13.92 -11.24
CA GLU A 34 9.82 14.37 -12.62
C GLU A 34 11.17 13.97 -13.25
N GLY A 35 11.19 13.77 -14.57
CA GLY A 35 12.43 13.39 -15.27
C GLY A 35 12.23 12.28 -16.30
N SER A 36 13.33 11.66 -16.73
CA SER A 36 13.29 10.52 -17.66
C SER A 36 12.77 9.27 -16.95
N LEU A 37 11.84 8.57 -17.60
CA LEU A 37 11.36 7.26 -17.18
C LEU A 37 12.17 6.19 -17.92
N ASP A 38 13.40 5.98 -17.45
CA ASP A 38 14.31 5.02 -18.02
C ASP A 38 13.80 3.58 -17.83
N GLY A 39 13.97 2.73 -18.85
CA GLY A 39 13.48 1.35 -18.84
C GLY A 39 12.08 1.15 -19.44
N PHE A 40 11.33 2.21 -19.72
CA PHE A 40 10.07 2.11 -20.45
C PHE A 40 10.27 2.21 -21.97
N GLN A 41 9.56 1.37 -22.73
CA GLN A 41 9.50 1.48 -24.19
C GLN A 41 8.65 2.68 -24.60
N HIS A 42 9.05 3.43 -25.62
CA HIS A 42 8.33 4.61 -26.11
C HIS A 42 6.85 4.34 -26.47
N THR A 43 6.52 3.11 -26.86
CA THR A 43 5.16 2.66 -27.16
C THR A 43 4.24 2.59 -25.93
N MET A 44 4.80 2.60 -24.72
CA MET A 44 4.07 2.59 -23.45
C MET A 44 3.58 3.99 -23.04
N GLU A 45 4.04 5.04 -23.71
CA GLU A 45 3.71 6.42 -23.39
C GLU A 45 2.19 6.70 -23.38
N PRO A 46 1.38 6.23 -24.36
CA PRO A 46 -0.07 6.41 -24.32
C PRO A 46 -0.72 5.70 -23.12
N LEU A 47 -0.19 4.54 -22.73
CA LEU A 47 -0.68 3.81 -21.56
C LEU A 47 -0.39 4.59 -20.26
N LEU A 48 0.84 5.07 -20.08
CA LEU A 48 1.20 5.87 -18.90
C LEU A 48 0.36 7.14 -18.82
N ARG A 49 0.12 7.81 -19.96
CA ARG A 49 -0.79 8.96 -20.02
C ARG A 49 -2.23 8.61 -19.64
N SER A 50 -2.75 7.46 -20.09
CA SER A 50 -4.09 7.02 -19.72
C SER A 50 -4.23 6.66 -18.23
N LEU A 51 -3.13 6.33 -17.57
CA LEU A 51 -3.07 6.07 -16.12
C LEU A 51 -2.87 7.36 -15.30
N GLY A 52 -2.91 8.53 -15.94
CA GLY A 52 -2.87 9.84 -15.28
C GLY A 52 -1.50 10.52 -15.26
N LEU A 53 -0.45 9.87 -15.75
CA LEU A 53 0.88 10.48 -15.77
C LEU A 53 0.99 11.55 -16.85
N MET A 54 1.48 12.73 -16.50
CA MET A 54 1.76 13.81 -17.45
C MET A 54 3.08 13.54 -18.17
N THR A 55 3.05 12.74 -19.23
CA THR A 55 4.25 12.33 -19.98
C THR A 55 4.41 13.02 -21.32
N THR A 56 5.67 13.17 -21.73
CA THR A 56 6.08 13.61 -23.07
C THR A 56 7.21 12.73 -23.60
N LEU A 57 7.41 12.71 -24.92
CA LEU A 57 8.50 11.97 -25.55
C LEU A 57 9.61 12.94 -25.96
N LYS A 58 10.80 12.81 -25.38
CA LYS A 58 12.00 13.58 -25.78
C LYS A 58 13.02 12.61 -26.35
N LYS A 59 13.32 12.72 -27.64
CA LYS A 59 14.28 11.85 -28.37
C LYS A 59 14.00 10.35 -28.18
N GLY A 60 12.72 9.96 -28.15
CA GLY A 60 12.31 8.56 -27.98
C GLY A 60 12.29 8.06 -26.52
N ILE A 61 12.63 8.90 -25.54
CA ILE A 61 12.57 8.57 -24.11
C ILE A 61 11.36 9.26 -23.48
N ILE A 62 10.59 8.50 -22.71
CA ILE A 62 9.43 9.02 -21.98
C ILE A 62 9.93 9.88 -20.82
N HIS A 63 9.38 11.08 -20.69
CA HIS A 63 9.68 11.99 -19.59
C HIS A 63 8.40 12.34 -18.84
N LEU A 64 8.42 12.22 -17.52
CA LEU A 64 7.39 12.74 -16.66
C LEU A 64 7.61 14.25 -16.46
N LEU A 65 6.57 15.05 -16.68
CA LEU A 65 6.64 16.51 -16.68
C LEU A 65 6.61 17.15 -15.29
N LYS A 66 6.09 16.42 -14.29
CA LYS A 66 5.93 16.86 -12.90
C LYS A 66 5.94 15.63 -11.98
N PRO A 67 6.37 15.75 -10.72
CA PRO A 67 6.23 14.66 -9.76
C PRO A 67 4.79 14.17 -9.67
N PHE A 68 4.61 12.86 -9.49
CA PHE A 68 3.29 12.22 -9.44
C PHE A 68 3.21 11.25 -8.26
N THR A 69 2.23 11.46 -7.38
CA THR A 69 1.94 10.53 -6.29
C THR A 69 1.02 9.43 -6.81
N ILE A 70 1.53 8.20 -6.82
CA ILE A 70 0.76 7.02 -7.25
C ILE A 70 -0.34 6.72 -6.23
N CYS A 71 0.02 6.64 -4.95
CA CYS A 71 -0.93 6.40 -3.85
C CYS A 71 -0.41 7.00 -2.54
N SER A 72 -1.32 7.31 -1.61
CA SER A 72 -0.98 7.83 -0.29
C SER A 72 -1.27 6.80 0.80
N LYS A 73 -0.50 6.80 1.87
CA LYS A 73 -0.75 5.95 3.04
C LYS A 73 -2.19 6.14 3.55
N GLY A 74 -2.87 5.03 3.85
CA GLY A 74 -4.25 5.00 4.35
C GLY A 74 -5.31 4.89 3.25
N ASP A 75 -4.99 5.29 2.02
CA ASP A 75 -5.93 5.20 0.91
C ASP A 75 -6.22 3.73 0.52
N VAL A 76 -7.33 3.52 -0.19
CA VAL A 76 -7.64 2.25 -0.84
C VAL A 76 -7.17 2.31 -2.30
N LEU A 77 -6.36 1.33 -2.72
CA LEU A 77 -5.80 1.29 -4.07
C LEU A 77 -6.87 1.15 -5.15
N THR A 78 -6.80 1.99 -6.17
CA THR A 78 -7.56 1.82 -7.42
C THR A 78 -6.85 0.83 -8.37
N PRO A 79 -7.55 0.28 -9.38
CA PRO A 79 -6.93 -0.56 -10.41
C PRO A 79 -5.80 0.13 -11.17
N GLU A 80 -5.93 1.43 -11.46
CA GLU A 80 -4.92 2.24 -12.13
C GLU A 80 -3.66 2.39 -11.27
N GLN A 81 -3.83 2.68 -9.97
CA GLN A 81 -2.73 2.79 -9.01
C GLN A 81 -1.99 1.46 -8.85
N ALA A 82 -2.72 0.35 -8.67
CA ALA A 82 -2.14 -0.99 -8.59
C ALA A 82 -1.35 -1.35 -9.87
N LYS A 83 -1.86 -0.96 -11.04
CA LYS A 83 -1.16 -1.14 -12.31
C LYS A 83 0.11 -0.29 -12.40
N LEU A 84 0.07 0.96 -11.92
CA LEU A 84 1.25 1.82 -11.85
C LEU A 84 2.30 1.25 -10.90
N LEU A 85 1.93 0.82 -9.70
CA LEU A 85 2.85 0.16 -8.75
C LEU A 85 3.58 -1.02 -9.40
N LYS A 86 2.86 -1.84 -10.18
CA LYS A 86 3.46 -2.93 -10.95
C LYS A 86 4.41 -2.46 -12.04
N LEU A 87 4.04 -1.43 -12.81
CA LEU A 87 4.88 -0.86 -13.87
C LEU A 87 6.17 -0.26 -13.31
N PHE A 88 6.09 0.38 -12.14
CA PHE A 88 7.22 1.00 -11.45
C PHE A 88 7.97 0.06 -10.50
N GLN A 89 7.63 -1.23 -10.50
CA GLN A 89 8.28 -2.26 -9.67
C GLN A 89 8.28 -1.91 -8.17
N ARG A 90 7.15 -1.41 -7.67
CA ARG A 90 6.90 -1.09 -6.26
C ARG A 90 5.93 -2.10 -5.65
N PRO A 91 6.42 -3.24 -5.10
CA PRO A 91 5.56 -4.19 -4.41
C PRO A 91 5.15 -3.62 -3.04
N LEU A 92 3.86 -3.33 -2.87
CA LEU A 92 3.29 -2.82 -1.61
C LEU A 92 2.49 -3.86 -0.81
N ALA A 93 2.51 -5.12 -1.23
CA ALA A 93 1.87 -6.21 -0.52
C ALA A 93 2.89 -7.27 -0.10
N GLN A 94 2.51 -8.07 0.89
CA GLN A 94 3.26 -9.25 1.30
C GLN A 94 2.37 -10.47 1.15
N PHE A 95 2.90 -11.49 0.49
CA PHE A 95 2.29 -12.81 0.49
C PHE A 95 2.82 -13.60 1.69
N LYS A 96 1.90 -14.05 2.55
CA LYS A 96 2.17 -14.91 3.71
C LYS A 96 1.25 -16.12 3.68
N ILE A 97 1.75 -17.27 4.16
CA ILE A 97 0.93 -18.49 4.30
C ILE A 97 0.54 -18.64 5.76
N LYS A 98 -0.76 -18.53 6.04
CA LYS A 98 -1.31 -18.77 7.37
C LYS A 98 -1.84 -20.20 7.48
N VAL A 99 -1.22 -21.02 8.32
CA VAL A 99 -1.63 -22.42 8.54
C VAL A 99 -2.83 -22.46 9.47
N LYS A 100 -4.02 -22.79 8.93
CA LYS A 100 -5.26 -22.82 9.71
C LYS A 100 -5.43 -24.08 10.57
N ALA A 101 -4.94 -25.22 10.10
CA ALA A 101 -5.16 -26.50 10.76
C ALA A 101 -4.10 -27.54 10.40
N HIS A 102 -3.94 -28.52 11.29
CA HIS A 102 -3.11 -29.70 11.10
C HIS A 102 -3.89 -30.95 11.55
N TRP A 103 -3.94 -31.98 10.70
CA TRP A 103 -4.52 -33.27 11.03
C TRP A 103 -3.42 -34.29 11.35
N ASN A 104 -3.56 -34.98 12.49
CA ASN A 104 -2.64 -36.02 12.91
C ASN A 104 -3.29 -37.41 12.74
N LYS A 105 -2.69 -38.22 11.87
CA LYS A 105 -3.15 -39.57 11.57
C LYS A 105 -3.06 -40.55 12.75
N GLN A 106 -2.08 -40.38 13.64
CA GLN A 106 -1.80 -41.37 14.68
C GLN A 106 -2.83 -41.35 15.80
N ASN A 107 -3.32 -40.17 16.15
CA ASN A 107 -4.34 -39.97 17.18
C ASN A 107 -5.70 -39.56 16.60
N GLU A 108 -5.82 -39.48 15.26
CA GLU A 108 -7.03 -39.09 14.53
C GLU A 108 -7.60 -37.72 14.96
N GLN A 109 -6.73 -36.80 15.42
CA GLN A 109 -7.12 -35.49 15.91
C GLN A 109 -6.79 -34.37 14.93
N VAL A 110 -7.61 -33.32 14.96
CA VAL A 110 -7.37 -32.05 14.25
C VAL A 110 -6.95 -31.00 15.28
N GLN A 111 -5.84 -30.33 15.01
CA GLN A 111 -5.42 -29.13 15.71
C GLN A 111 -5.75 -27.92 14.84
N ILE A 112 -6.54 -26.99 15.37
CA ILE A 112 -6.87 -25.72 14.73
C ILE A 112 -5.97 -24.63 15.31
N PHE A 113 -5.47 -23.74 14.45
CA PHE A 113 -4.67 -22.59 14.84
C PHE A 113 -5.50 -21.33 14.62
N GLU A 114 -5.52 -20.45 15.62
CA GLU A 114 -6.17 -19.14 15.50
C GLU A 114 -5.33 -18.25 14.59
N LEU A 115 -5.96 -17.68 13.58
CA LEU A 115 -5.34 -16.75 12.64
C LEU A 115 -5.80 -15.34 13.01
N HIS A 116 -4.86 -14.47 13.35
CA HIS A 116 -5.13 -13.04 13.54
C HIS A 116 -4.77 -12.31 12.25
N ASP A 117 -5.68 -11.47 11.77
CA ASP A 117 -5.45 -10.59 10.62
C ASP A 117 -4.93 -9.25 11.13
N GLU A 118 -3.61 -9.15 11.32
CA GLU A 118 -2.92 -7.92 11.72
C GLU A 118 -3.03 -6.78 10.69
N ASP A 119 -3.52 -7.09 9.47
CA ASP A 119 -3.62 -6.13 8.36
C ASP A 119 -4.93 -5.31 8.34
N ASP A 120 -5.92 -5.62 9.18
CA ASP A 120 -7.23 -4.92 9.22
C ASP A 120 -7.34 -3.82 10.30
N GLU A 121 -6.31 -3.61 11.13
CA GLU A 121 -6.32 -2.63 12.24
C GLU A 121 -5.75 -1.24 11.87
N GLN A 122 -6.14 -0.66 10.73
CA GLN A 122 -6.01 0.78 10.49
C GLN A 122 -7.41 1.36 10.23
N GLN A 123 -8.26 1.29 11.24
CA GLN A 123 -9.54 2.01 11.30
C GLN A 123 -9.32 3.39 11.90
N ASP A 124 -9.69 4.40 11.11
CA ASP A 124 -10.37 5.64 11.52
C ASP A 124 -10.01 6.23 12.88
N ASP A 125 -9.01 7.13 12.91
CA ASP A 125 -8.88 8.13 13.97
C ASP A 125 -8.36 9.44 13.36
N ASP A 126 -9.20 10.11 12.57
CA ASP A 126 -9.02 11.53 12.24
C ASP A 126 -10.39 12.22 12.18
N GLN A 127 -10.99 12.38 13.36
CA GLN A 127 -12.06 13.36 13.55
C GLN A 127 -11.96 13.98 14.94
N GLN A 128 -11.06 14.95 15.11
CA GLN A 128 -11.23 16.11 16.01
C GLN A 128 -10.05 17.08 15.93
N ALA A 129 -10.22 18.18 15.19
CA ALA A 129 -9.52 19.46 15.35
C ALA A 129 -10.26 20.48 14.43
N GLU A 130 -10.78 21.64 14.80
CA GLU A 130 -10.80 22.44 16.03
C GLU A 130 -12.04 23.37 15.93
N GLU A 131 -12.90 23.40 16.96
CA GLU A 131 -13.74 24.57 17.24
C GLU A 131 -13.39 24.98 18.68
N ASN A 132 -12.84 26.19 18.84
CA ASN A 132 -12.81 27.07 20.03
C ASN A 132 -11.94 28.28 19.64
N ASP A 133 -12.55 29.41 19.27
CA ASP A 133 -12.97 30.51 20.16
C ASP A 133 -11.85 31.53 20.39
N GLU A 134 -11.88 32.62 19.62
CA GLU A 134 -11.30 33.91 20.03
C GLU A 134 -12.44 34.90 20.29
N GLU A 135 -12.94 34.94 21.54
CA GLU A 135 -13.64 36.11 22.07
C GLU A 135 -12.62 37.22 22.33
N ILE A 136 -12.70 38.30 21.55
CA ILE A 136 -11.97 39.55 21.81
C ILE A 136 -12.69 40.26 22.96
N ILE A 137 -12.05 40.30 24.13
CA ILE A 137 -12.49 41.11 25.27
C ILE A 137 -12.12 42.57 24.96
N GLU A 138 -13.13 43.43 24.79
CA GLU A 138 -12.99 44.88 24.77
C GLU A 138 -12.43 45.34 26.14
N GLN A 139 -11.26 46.00 26.12
CA GLN A 139 -10.77 46.75 27.27
C GLN A 139 -11.13 48.22 27.09
N ASP A 140 -12.02 48.69 27.95
CA ASP A 140 -12.26 50.09 28.25
C ASP A 140 -10.96 50.76 28.71
N ASP A 141 -10.54 51.85 28.05
CA ASP A 141 -9.59 52.82 28.62
C ASP A 141 -10.26 54.19 28.65
N GLU A 142 -10.71 54.58 29.85
CA GLU A 142 -10.94 55.97 30.23
C GLU A 142 -9.58 56.70 30.33
N ASN A 143 -9.40 57.76 29.54
CA ASN A 143 -8.81 59.03 30.02
C ASN A 143 -9.13 60.19 29.08
#